data_AF-A0A7C3M3Y9-F1
#
_entry.id   AF-A0A7C3M3Y9-F1
#
_cell.length_a   1.000
_cell.length_b   1.000
_cell.length_c   1.000
_cell.angle_alpha   90.00
_cell.angle_beta   90.00
_cell.angle_gamma   90.00
#
_symmetry.space_group_name_H-M   'P 1'
#
loop_
_entity.id
_entity.type
_entity.pdbx_description
1 polymer ?
#
loop_
_entity_poly.entity_id
_entity_poly.type
_entity_poly.pdbx_seq_one_letter_code
_entity_poly.pdbx_strand_id
1 'polypeptide(L)'
;MEDELRIEGRNSVVEALKSGVSIQKIQVDKRLLKRYLDIIIYARQMGIPVQEVPSLKAKQGILAHIFPVEPKDIEYFFDKKFVVLADGIEDPHNLGAIMRTAECAGVDGIVIPKHRSAIISEGLISSSAGAVFHLPFAVVTNTAQV
;
A
#
# COMPACT_ATOMS: atom_id res chain seq x y z
N MET A 1 8.49 -17.78 -2.87
CA MET A 1 7.12 -17.41 -2.46
C MET A 1 7.14 -15.90 -2.42
N GLU A 2 6.47 -15.23 -3.34
CA GLU A 2 6.34 -13.77 -3.25
C GLU A 2 5.70 -13.44 -1.91
N ASP A 3 6.31 -12.52 -1.17
CA ASP A 3 5.73 -12.01 0.07
C ASP A 3 4.42 -11.29 -0.29
N GLU A 4 3.31 -12.01 -0.10
CA GLU A 4 1.95 -11.55 -0.33
C GLU A 4 1.68 -10.37 0.60
N LEU A 5 1.73 -9.14 0.08
CA LEU A 5 1.48 -7.93 0.86
C LEU A 5 0.05 -7.95 1.41
N ARG A 6 -0.08 -7.59 2.69
CA ARG A 6 -1.34 -7.67 3.41
C ARG A 6 -1.70 -6.37 4.12
N ILE A 7 -3.00 -6.11 4.20
CA ILE A 7 -3.58 -4.99 4.94
C ILE A 7 -4.56 -5.55 5.96
N GLU A 8 -4.35 -5.26 7.23
CA GLU A 8 -5.17 -5.78 8.32
C GLU A 8 -6.03 -4.71 9.01
N GLY A 9 -7.20 -5.12 9.49
CA GLY A 9 -8.09 -4.27 10.28
C GLY A 9 -9.12 -3.52 9.44
N ARG A 10 -10.25 -3.19 10.07
CA ARG A 10 -11.44 -2.67 9.38
C ARG A 10 -11.15 -1.43 8.55
N ASN A 11 -10.57 -0.39 9.16
CA ASN A 11 -10.39 0.90 8.50
C ASN A 11 -9.41 0.80 7.34
N SER A 12 -8.30 0.09 7.53
CA SER A 12 -7.29 -0.07 6.47
C SER A 12 -7.84 -0.87 5.28
N VAL A 13 -8.65 -1.90 5.53
CA VAL A 13 -9.32 -2.67 4.45
C VAL A 13 -10.38 -1.82 3.74
N VAL A 14 -11.15 -1.03 4.48
CA VAL A 14 -12.14 -0.09 3.89
C VAL A 14 -11.44 0.97 3.04
N GLU A 15 -10.32 1.50 3.52
CA GLU A 15 -9.54 2.48 2.78
C GLU A 15 -9.05 1.84 1.48
N ALA A 16 -8.33 0.71 1.55
CA ALA A 16 -7.85 0.00 0.36
C ALA A 16 -8.94 -0.25 -0.70
N LEU A 17 -10.16 -0.58 -0.26
CA LEU A 17 -11.32 -0.76 -1.14
C LEU A 17 -11.82 0.54 -1.81
N LYS A 18 -11.62 1.70 -1.18
CA LYS A 18 -12.01 3.01 -1.70
C LYS A 18 -10.92 3.65 -2.54
N SER A 19 -9.65 3.44 -2.20
CA SER A 19 -8.53 4.14 -2.81
C SER A 19 -8.06 3.50 -4.12
N GLY A 20 -8.71 2.44 -4.59
CA GLY A 20 -8.37 1.79 -5.87
C GLY A 20 -7.14 0.88 -5.79
N VAL A 21 -6.77 0.45 -4.58
CA VAL A 21 -5.74 -0.57 -4.38
C VAL A 21 -6.18 -1.86 -5.07
N SER A 22 -5.28 -2.45 -5.85
CA SER A 22 -5.53 -3.74 -6.48
C SER A 22 -5.54 -4.85 -5.41
N ILE A 23 -6.75 -5.21 -4.95
CA ILE A 23 -6.96 -6.26 -3.96
C ILE A 23 -7.14 -7.61 -4.66
N GLN A 24 -6.37 -8.62 -4.26
CA GLN A 24 -6.46 -9.99 -4.77
C GLN A 24 -7.65 -10.74 -4.17
N LYS A 25 -7.80 -10.67 -2.84
CA LYS A 25 -8.85 -11.33 -2.06
C LYS A 25 -8.95 -10.71 -0.67
N ILE A 26 -10.10 -10.85 -0.04
CA ILE A 26 -10.32 -10.49 1.37
C ILE A 26 -10.60 -11.76 2.16
N GLN A 27 -9.97 -11.90 3.33
CA GLN A 27 -10.27 -12.94 4.31
C GLN A 27 -10.98 -12.34 5.51
N VAL A 28 -12.03 -13.01 5.98
CA VAL A 28 -12.82 -12.59 7.15
C VAL A 28 -12.99 -13.75 8.11
N ASP A 29 -12.82 -13.50 9.41
CA ASP A 29 -13.14 -14.48 10.44
C ASP A 29 -14.64 -14.83 10.40
N LYS A 30 -14.98 -16.12 10.29
CA LYS A 30 -16.36 -16.62 10.24
C LYS A 30 -17.23 -16.13 11.40
N ARG A 31 -16.63 -15.90 12.58
CA ARG A 31 -17.35 -15.40 13.77
C ARG A 31 -17.75 -13.93 13.63
N LEU A 32 -17.15 -13.19 12.71
CA LEU A 32 -17.33 -11.75 12.52
C LEU A 32 -18.07 -11.38 11.22
N LEU A 33 -18.62 -12.34 10.48
CA LEU A 33 -19.29 -12.08 9.19
C LEU A 33 -20.38 -11.01 9.28
N LYS A 34 -21.23 -11.05 10.33
CA LYS A 34 -22.27 -10.03 10.55
C LYS A 34 -21.70 -8.62 10.76
N ARG A 35 -20.52 -8.52 11.39
CA ARG A 35 -19.84 -7.24 11.64
C ARG A 35 -19.29 -6.60 10.37
N TYR A 36 -18.93 -7.42 9.39
CA TYR A 36 -18.28 -6.99 8.15
C TYR A 36 -19.17 -7.15 6.92
N LEU A 37 -20.48 -7.29 7.11
CA LEU A 37 -21.42 -7.54 6.02
C LEU A 37 -21.37 -6.44 4.94
N ASP A 38 -21.23 -5.19 5.36
CA ASP A 38 -21.05 -4.02 4.48
C ASP A 38 -19.81 -4.16 3.59
N ILE A 39 -18.67 -4.53 4.17
CA ILE A 39 -17.41 -4.73 3.46
C ILE A 39 -17.50 -5.93 2.52
N ILE A 40 -18.10 -7.03 2.98
CA ILE A 40 -18.25 -8.27 2.20
C ILE A 40 -19.11 -8.01 0.95
N ILE A 41 -20.24 -7.31 1.10
CA ILE A 41 -21.12 -6.97 -0.02
C ILE A 41 -20.38 -6.08 -1.01
N TYR A 42 -19.74 -5.01 -0.53
CA TYR A 42 -19.02 -4.07 -1.38
C TYR A 42 -17.89 -4.75 -2.17
N ALA A 43 -17.07 -5.57 -1.49
CA ALA A 43 -15.99 -6.31 -2.13
C ALA A 43 -16.50 -7.26 -3.23
N ARG A 44 -17.59 -7.99 -2.96
CA ARG A 44 -18.22 -8.88 -3.96
C ARG A 44 -18.79 -8.11 -5.15
N GLN A 45 -19.36 -6.93 -4.93
CA GLN A 45 -19.85 -6.07 -6.02
C GLN A 45 -18.70 -5.60 -6.93
N MET A 46 -17.51 -5.39 -6.39
CA MET A 46 -16.30 -5.08 -7.16
C MET A 46 -15.64 -6.32 -7.79
N GLY A 47 -16.23 -7.51 -7.64
CA GLY A 47 -15.66 -8.77 -8.13
C GLY A 47 -14.48 -9.30 -7.32
N ILE A 48 -14.23 -8.74 -6.12
CA ILE A 48 -13.14 -9.17 -5.25
C ILE A 48 -13.58 -10.43 -4.47
N PRO A 49 -12.84 -11.54 -4.54
CA PRO A 49 -13.14 -12.75 -3.79
C PRO A 49 -13.08 -12.49 -2.27
N VAL A 50 -14.11 -12.97 -1.56
CA VAL A 50 -14.15 -12.96 -0.08
C VAL A 50 -14.13 -14.38 0.44
N GLN A 51 -13.10 -14.73 1.19
CA GLN A 51 -12.93 -16.03 1.82
C GLN A 51 -13.22 -15.97 3.32
N GLU A 52 -14.11 -16.84 3.78
CA GLU A 52 -14.46 -16.94 5.18
C GLU A 52 -13.56 -17.99 5.88
N VAL A 53 -12.82 -17.55 6.89
CA VAL A 53 -11.82 -18.37 7.59
C VAL A 53 -12.32 -18.72 8.99
N PRO A 54 -12.26 -19.98 9.45
CA PRO A 54 -12.78 -20.38 10.78
C PRO A 54 -12.19 -19.61 11.96
N SER A 55 -10.90 -19.30 11.89
CA SER A 55 -10.17 -18.48 12.87
C SER A 55 -9.06 -17.74 12.15
N LEU A 56 -9.21 -16.42 12.01
CA LEU A 56 -8.26 -15.58 11.30
C LEU A 56 -7.40 -14.80 12.31
N LYS A 57 -6.09 -15.06 12.31
CA LYS A 57 -5.11 -14.30 13.11
C LYS A 57 -4.70 -13.02 12.39
N ALA A 58 -5.65 -12.11 12.21
CA ALA A 58 -5.43 -10.78 11.66
C ALA A 58 -5.98 -9.72 12.62
N LYS A 59 -5.47 -8.49 12.55
CA LYS A 59 -6.01 -7.35 13.30
C LYS A 59 -7.52 -7.24 13.08
N GLN A 60 -8.27 -7.35 14.17
CA GLN A 60 -9.75 -7.31 14.18
C GLN A 60 -10.44 -8.41 13.33
N GLY A 61 -9.73 -9.47 12.93
CA GLY A 61 -10.29 -10.61 12.19
C GLY A 61 -10.73 -10.31 10.76
N ILE A 62 -10.09 -9.35 10.09
CA ILE A 62 -10.24 -9.07 8.66
C ILE A 62 -8.90 -8.71 8.03
N LEU A 63 -8.67 -9.21 6.82
CA LEU A 63 -7.40 -9.12 6.09
C LEU A 63 -7.68 -8.93 4.59
N ALA A 64 -7.00 -8.00 3.93
CA ALA A 64 -6.96 -7.92 2.48
C ALA A 64 -5.55 -8.31 1.99
N HIS A 65 -5.49 -9.18 0.99
CA HIS A 65 -4.27 -9.46 0.25
C HIS A 65 -4.24 -8.57 -0.98
N ILE A 66 -3.15 -7.85 -1.18
CA ILE A 66 -3.03 -6.87 -2.26
C ILE A 66 -1.96 -7.29 -3.25
N PHE A 67 -2.10 -6.86 -4.51
CA PHE A 67 -1.01 -6.96 -5.46
C PHE A 67 0.13 -6.00 -5.04
N PRO A 68 1.39 -6.34 -5.35
CA PRO A 68 2.50 -5.42 -5.19
C PRO A 68 2.22 -4.06 -5.83
N VAL A 69 2.68 -3.00 -5.17
CA VAL A 69 2.66 -1.67 -5.77
C VAL A 69 3.88 -1.56 -6.67
N GLU A 70 3.65 -1.50 -7.97
CA GLU A 70 4.72 -1.43 -8.95
C GLU A 70 5.28 0.00 -9.06
N PRO A 71 6.61 0.16 -9.00
CA PRO A 71 7.23 1.45 -9.26
C PRO A 71 7.00 1.87 -10.72
N LYS A 72 7.03 3.18 -10.96
CA LYS A 72 7.12 3.75 -12.28
C LYS A 72 8.57 3.77 -12.75
N ASP A 73 8.76 3.70 -14.06
CA ASP A 73 10.06 4.01 -14.67
C ASP A 73 10.42 5.48 -14.41
N ILE A 74 11.72 5.79 -14.37
CA ILE A 74 12.18 7.12 -13.97
C ILE A 74 11.76 8.21 -14.97
N GLU A 75 11.58 7.84 -16.23
CA GLU A 75 11.11 8.70 -17.32
C GLU A 75 9.71 9.29 -17.03
N TYR A 76 8.89 8.60 -16.22
CA TYR A 76 7.59 9.12 -15.77
C TYR A 76 7.71 10.45 -15.01
N PHE A 77 8.87 10.71 -14.41
CA PHE A 77 9.11 11.87 -13.55
C PHE A 77 9.73 13.06 -14.29
N PHE A 78 10.18 12.91 -15.54
CA PHE A 78 10.93 13.95 -16.26
C PHE A 78 10.12 15.21 -16.58
N ASP A 79 8.79 15.12 -16.63
CA ASP A 79 7.88 16.24 -16.85
C ASP A 79 7.27 16.79 -15.54
N LYS A 80 7.59 16.17 -14.40
CA LYS A 80 7.07 16.56 -13.07
C LYS A 80 7.87 17.73 -12.50
N LYS A 81 7.21 18.57 -11.72
CA LYS A 81 7.79 19.83 -11.23
C LYS A 81 8.22 19.76 -9.78
N PHE A 82 7.59 18.88 -9.01
CA PHE A 82 7.89 18.70 -7.60
C PHE A 82 8.09 17.22 -7.27
N VAL A 83 9.35 16.79 -7.29
CA VAL A 83 9.75 15.41 -7.00
C VAL A 83 10.65 15.40 -5.76
N VAL A 84 10.46 14.40 -4.90
CA VAL A 84 11.28 14.21 -3.70
C VAL A 84 12.19 13.00 -3.88
N LEU A 85 13.48 13.16 -3.63
CA LEU A 85 14.44 12.06 -3.55
C LEU A 85 14.58 11.60 -2.10
N ALA A 86 14.23 10.35 -1.81
CA ALA A 86 14.32 9.74 -0.48
C ALA A 86 15.57 8.86 -0.35
N ASP A 87 16.76 9.48 -0.35
CA ASP A 87 18.04 8.77 -0.27
C ASP A 87 18.44 8.43 1.18
N GLY A 88 18.83 7.18 1.43
CA GLY A 88 19.27 6.69 2.74
C GLY A 88 18.15 6.44 3.75
N ILE A 89 16.89 6.34 3.32
CA ILE A 89 15.76 6.08 4.21
C ILE A 89 15.53 4.58 4.34
N GLU A 90 16.18 3.94 5.32
CA GLU A 90 16.16 2.48 5.49
C GLU A 90 14.96 1.94 6.30
N ASP A 91 14.36 2.77 7.16
CA ASP A 91 13.21 2.37 7.99
C ASP A 91 11.89 2.53 7.21
N PRO A 92 11.11 1.45 7.01
CA PRO A 92 9.80 1.50 6.35
C PRO A 92 8.81 2.48 6.99
N HIS A 93 8.87 2.70 8.31
CA HIS A 93 8.01 3.65 9.00
C HIS A 93 8.32 5.09 8.63
N ASN A 94 9.61 5.42 8.52
CA ASN A 94 10.06 6.76 8.13
C ASN A 94 9.74 7.01 6.66
N LEU A 95 10.01 6.05 5.78
CA LEU A 95 9.65 6.18 4.37
C LEU A 95 8.14 6.37 4.20
N GLY A 96 7.32 5.58 4.90
CA GLY A 96 5.86 5.75 4.86
C GLY A 96 5.42 7.12 5.36
N ALA A 97 5.97 7.62 6.47
CA ALA A 97 5.66 8.97 6.96
C ALA A 97 6.05 10.09 5.98
N ILE A 98 7.19 9.92 5.28
CA ILE A 98 7.62 10.82 4.21
C ILE A 98 6.63 10.78 3.04
N MET A 99 6.23 9.59 2.57
CA MET A 99 5.26 9.45 1.48
C MET A 99 3.93 10.13 1.81
N ARG A 100 3.43 9.95 3.04
CA ARG A 100 2.22 10.61 3.52
C ARG A 100 2.33 12.14 3.50
N THR A 101 3.46 12.65 3.99
CA THR A 101 3.71 14.09 4.04
C THR A 101 3.83 14.67 2.64
N ALA A 102 4.54 13.99 1.75
CA ALA A 102 4.74 14.37 0.36
C ALA A 102 3.41 14.42 -0.41
N GLU A 103 2.57 13.39 -0.27
CA GLU A 103 1.22 13.37 -0.87
C GLU A 103 0.40 14.58 -0.39
N CYS A 104 0.36 14.83 0.93
CA CYS A 104 -0.37 15.97 1.50
C CYS A 104 0.21 17.33 1.06
N ALA A 105 1.51 17.40 0.77
CA ALA A 105 2.19 18.61 0.31
C ALA A 105 2.04 18.84 -1.21
N GLY A 106 1.40 17.92 -1.94
CA GLY A 106 1.23 18.03 -3.39
C GLY A 106 2.49 17.69 -4.19
N VAL A 107 3.35 16.82 -3.66
CA VAL A 107 4.50 16.25 -4.40
C VAL A 107 3.96 15.40 -5.56
N ASP A 108 4.53 15.57 -6.75
CA ASP A 108 4.15 14.83 -7.96
C ASP A 108 4.61 13.36 -7.90
N GLY A 109 5.66 13.07 -7.13
CA GLY A 109 6.05 11.73 -6.75
C GLY A 109 7.43 11.63 -6.09
N ILE A 110 7.83 10.41 -5.75
CA ILE A 110 9.04 10.13 -4.96
C ILE A 110 10.01 9.22 -5.72
N VAL A 111 11.29 9.53 -5.69
CA VAL A 111 12.35 8.64 -6.19
C VAL A 111 13.08 8.02 -5.01
N ILE A 112 13.25 6.69 -5.04
CA ILE A 112 13.85 5.90 -3.97
C ILE A 112 15.06 5.15 -4.54
N PRO A 113 16.26 5.26 -3.97
CA PRO A 113 17.39 4.45 -4.39
C PRO A 113 17.16 2.98 -4.06
N LYS A 114 17.59 2.07 -4.94
CA LYS A 114 17.49 0.61 -4.74
C LYS A 114 18.34 0.12 -3.56
N HIS A 115 19.43 0.81 -3.27
CA HIS A 115 20.35 0.47 -2.19
C HIS A 115 20.15 1.42 -1.01
N ARG A 116 20.31 0.91 0.22
CA ARG A 116 20.18 1.69 1.46
C ARG A 116 18.82 2.40 1.59
N SER A 117 17.76 1.70 1.19
CA SER A 117 16.39 2.18 1.29
C SER A 117 15.45 1.10 1.78
N ALA A 118 14.36 1.54 2.40
CA ALA A 118 13.28 0.69 2.83
C ALA A 118 12.56 0.07 1.62
N ILE A 119 12.07 -1.15 1.82
CA ILE A 119 11.24 -1.87 0.85
C ILE A 119 9.77 -1.58 1.18
N ILE A 120 8.93 -1.55 0.14
CA ILE A 120 7.48 -1.53 0.31
C ILE A 120 7.05 -2.77 1.10
N SER A 121 6.53 -2.54 2.31
CA SER A 121 6.16 -3.56 3.28
C SER A 121 4.88 -3.17 4.02
N GLU A 122 4.30 -4.09 4.79
CA GLU A 122 3.11 -3.81 5.60
C GLU A 122 3.30 -2.62 6.55
N GLY A 123 4.50 -2.47 7.12
CA GLY A 123 4.87 -1.35 7.99
C GLY A 123 4.85 0.00 7.26
N LEU A 124 5.34 0.04 6.02
CA LEU A 124 5.29 1.23 5.17
C LEU A 124 3.86 1.56 4.74
N ILE A 125 3.08 0.56 4.33
CA ILE A 125 1.67 0.75 3.94
C ILE A 125 0.88 1.35 5.11
N SER A 126 1.09 0.80 6.31
CA SER A 126 0.44 1.30 7.53
C SER A 126 0.85 2.73 7.88
N SER A 127 2.15 3.04 7.85
CA SER A 127 2.68 4.36 8.23
C SER A 127 2.39 5.45 7.19
N SER A 128 2.31 5.10 5.91
CA SER A 128 1.93 6.01 4.82
C SER A 128 0.46 6.39 4.81
N ALA A 129 -0.38 5.72 5.62
CA ALA A 129 -1.82 5.93 5.65
C ALA A 129 -2.49 5.83 4.26
N GLY A 130 -1.95 4.97 3.39
CA GLY A 130 -2.46 4.76 2.04
C GLY A 130 -1.75 5.57 0.94
N ALA A 131 -0.92 6.56 1.29
CA ALA A 131 -0.24 7.41 0.30
C ALA A 131 0.60 6.62 -0.71
N VAL A 132 1.17 5.47 -0.31
CA VAL A 132 1.92 4.58 -1.22
C VAL A 132 1.12 4.11 -2.44
N PHE A 133 -0.21 4.14 -2.38
CA PHE A 133 -1.08 3.72 -3.47
C PHE A 133 -1.48 4.86 -4.42
N HIS A 134 -1.26 6.12 -4.04
CA HIS A 134 -1.67 7.29 -4.83
C HIS A 134 -0.50 8.11 -5.31
N LEU A 135 0.57 8.17 -4.51
CA LEU A 135 1.77 8.92 -4.84
C LEU A 135 2.69 8.06 -5.72
N PRO A 136 2.91 8.44 -7.00
CA PRO A 136 3.81 7.71 -7.87
C PRO A 136 5.22 7.66 -7.27
N PHE A 137 5.89 6.52 -7.38
CA PHE A 137 7.29 6.40 -7.00
C PHE A 137 8.12 5.62 -8.02
N ALA A 138 9.40 5.91 -8.10
CA ALA A 138 10.39 5.16 -8.86
C ALA A 138 11.43 4.54 -7.92
N VAL A 139 11.97 3.39 -8.33
CA VAL A 139 13.13 2.78 -7.67
C VAL A 139 14.31 2.81 -8.63
N VAL A 140 15.37 3.54 -8.27
CA VAL A 140 16.52 3.80 -9.16
C VAL A 140 17.79 3.16 -8.63
N THR A 141 18.67 2.68 -9.50
CA THR A 141 19.93 2.04 -9.06
C THR A 141 20.99 3.08 -8.66
N ASN A 142 21.05 4.21 -9.37
CA ASN A 142 22.03 5.27 -9.13
C ASN A 142 21.35 6.63 -9.16
N THR A 143 21.38 7.34 -8.03
CA THR A 143 20.77 8.68 -7.87
C THR A 143 21.52 9.76 -8.63
N ALA A 144 22.81 9.57 -8.94
CA ALA A 144 23.60 10.52 -9.73
C ALA A 144 23.28 10.48 -11.24
N GLN A 145 22.44 9.53 -11.68
CA GLN A 145 22.00 9.37 -13.07
C GLN A 145 20.53 9.72 -13.28
N VAL A 146 19.88 10.26 -12.23
CA VAL A 146 18.48 10.71 -12.23
C VAL A 146 18.40 12.19 -12.51
#